data_AF-A0A3N5KA00-F1
#
_entry.id   AF-A0A3N5KA00-F1
#
_cell.length_a   1.000
_cell.length_b   1.000
_cell.length_c   1.000
_cell.angle_alpha   90.00
_cell.angle_beta   90.00
_cell.angle_gamma   90.00
#
_symmetry.space_group_name_H-M   'P 1'
#
loop_
_entity.id
_entity.type
_entity.pdbx_description
1 polymer ?
#
loop_
_entity_poly.entity_id
_entity_poly.type
_entity_poly.pdbx_seq_one_letter_code
_entity_poly.pdbx_strand_id
1 'polypeptide(L)'
;ARPILDRWFESEELKATLATDAIIGAMASPATPGTAYVLFHHVMGECNGARGVWGYVRGGMGTLSRAIAEAAKERGAEIRLGAPVSKILVREGRAQGVALADGTEIRARRVASGADARVTFERLLAPEDLPADFLEAVRAIDYSSASLKINVALAELPDFSALPGKAPAPHHRGTIHISPTLDYMERAFDDAKYGRPSASPVLECTIPSVVDPTVAPPGRHLMSMFVQYAPYRLADGSWDDAKEAFADRCFDLLDEYAPGFRKSVVARQILSPLDLERRFGLTGGNIFQGAMTLNQLFFLRPVARWAGYRTPVAGLYLCGAAAHPGGGVVGAPGRNAARVMLRDARRGR
;
A
#
# COMPACT_ATOMS: atom_id res chain seq x y z
N ALA A 1 -5.26 15.55 -10.24
CA ALA A 1 -4.86 14.96 -11.53
C ALA A 1 -5.67 15.51 -12.70
N ARG A 2 -7.01 15.61 -12.60
CA ARG A 2 -7.90 16.07 -13.68
C ARG A 2 -7.40 17.31 -14.44
N PRO A 3 -7.05 18.45 -13.80
CA PRO A 3 -6.57 19.63 -14.55
C PRO A 3 -5.29 19.40 -15.36
N ILE A 4 -4.42 18.48 -14.92
CA ILE A 4 -3.21 18.11 -15.67
C ILE A 4 -3.59 17.21 -16.84
N LEU A 5 -4.44 16.23 -16.61
CA LEU A 5 -4.87 15.29 -17.65
C LEU A 5 -5.65 16.00 -18.76
N ASP A 6 -6.57 16.91 -18.41
CA ASP A 6 -7.32 17.71 -19.37
C ASP A 6 -6.45 18.68 -20.18
N ARG A 7 -5.31 19.09 -19.62
CA ARG A 7 -4.37 19.97 -20.33
C ARG A 7 -3.59 19.25 -21.42
N TRP A 8 -3.31 17.96 -21.24
CA TRP A 8 -2.38 17.22 -22.10
C TRP A 8 -3.02 16.14 -22.97
N PHE A 9 -4.25 15.72 -22.65
CA PHE A 9 -4.92 14.62 -23.34
C PHE A 9 -6.35 14.99 -23.73
N GLU A 10 -6.80 14.44 -24.84
CA GLU A 10 -8.17 14.65 -25.36
C GLU A 10 -9.07 13.41 -25.11
N SER A 11 -8.53 12.20 -25.19
CA SER A 11 -9.28 10.94 -24.99
C SER A 11 -9.62 10.71 -23.52
N GLU A 12 -10.90 10.49 -23.24
CA GLU A 12 -11.39 10.19 -21.88
C GLU A 12 -10.86 8.85 -21.37
N GLU A 13 -10.72 7.86 -22.24
CA GLU A 13 -10.20 6.53 -21.91
C GLU A 13 -8.75 6.64 -21.43
N LEU A 14 -7.90 7.38 -22.17
CA LEU A 14 -6.51 7.59 -21.78
C LEU A 14 -6.40 8.39 -20.48
N LYS A 15 -7.19 9.46 -20.32
CA LYS A 15 -7.23 10.23 -19.07
C LYS A 15 -7.63 9.35 -17.90
N ALA A 16 -8.67 8.52 -18.06
CA ALA A 16 -9.15 7.66 -17.00
C ALA A 16 -8.12 6.58 -16.63
N THR A 17 -7.49 5.93 -17.61
CA THR A 17 -6.37 5.00 -17.37
C THR A 17 -5.26 5.65 -16.55
N LEU A 18 -4.80 6.84 -16.94
CA LEU A 18 -3.75 7.57 -16.21
C LEU A 18 -4.21 8.08 -14.85
N ALA A 19 -5.50 8.40 -14.69
CA ALA A 19 -6.04 8.88 -13.42
C ALA A 19 -6.08 7.79 -12.34
N THR A 20 -6.08 6.50 -12.69
CA THR A 20 -6.02 5.41 -11.71
C THR A 20 -4.77 5.54 -10.84
N ASP A 21 -3.61 5.78 -11.44
CA ASP A 21 -2.34 6.01 -10.73
C ASP A 21 -2.35 7.26 -9.83
N ALA A 22 -3.30 8.17 -10.03
CA ALA A 22 -3.47 9.36 -9.21
C ALA A 22 -4.29 9.13 -7.93
N ILE A 23 -5.05 8.03 -7.87
CA ILE A 23 -6.01 7.75 -6.79
C ILE A 23 -5.71 6.45 -6.03
N ILE A 24 -4.81 5.60 -6.52
CA ILE A 24 -4.36 4.38 -5.83
C ILE A 24 -3.98 4.72 -4.38
N GLY A 25 -4.58 4.01 -3.43
CA GLY A 25 -4.27 4.18 -2.00
C GLY A 25 -4.72 5.51 -1.38
N ALA A 26 -5.39 6.38 -2.14
CA ALA A 26 -5.82 7.69 -1.69
C ALA A 26 -7.33 7.73 -1.44
N MET A 27 -7.74 8.39 -0.36
CA MET A 27 -9.13 8.78 -0.14
C MET A 27 -9.39 10.15 -0.79
N ALA A 28 -9.27 10.21 -2.12
CA ALA A 28 -9.37 11.44 -2.89
C ALA A 28 -9.87 11.16 -4.32
N SER A 29 -10.54 12.13 -4.93
CA SER A 29 -10.94 12.07 -6.33
C SER A 29 -9.80 12.56 -7.26
N PRO A 30 -9.83 12.22 -8.56
CA PRO A 30 -8.89 12.80 -9.53
C PRO A 30 -8.91 14.34 -9.58
N ALA A 31 -10.00 15.00 -9.18
CA ALA A 31 -10.12 16.45 -9.11
C ALA A 31 -9.57 17.06 -7.80
N THR A 32 -9.42 16.26 -6.74
CA THR A 32 -8.86 16.73 -5.45
C THR A 32 -7.45 17.30 -5.65
N PRO A 33 -7.14 18.52 -5.14
CA PRO A 33 -5.80 19.08 -5.18
C PRO A 33 -4.75 18.14 -4.57
N GLY A 34 -3.62 17.98 -5.25
CA GLY A 34 -2.52 17.12 -4.80
C GLY A 34 -2.50 15.71 -5.40
N THR A 35 -3.59 15.19 -5.98
CA THR A 35 -3.59 13.83 -6.59
C THR A 35 -2.66 13.71 -7.81
N ALA A 36 -2.30 14.84 -8.44
CA ALA A 36 -1.24 14.87 -9.45
C ALA A 36 0.12 14.40 -8.91
N TYR A 37 0.42 14.63 -7.64
CA TYR A 37 1.64 14.12 -7.02
C TYR A 37 1.60 12.60 -6.89
N VAL A 38 0.45 12.01 -6.56
CA VAL A 38 0.30 10.55 -6.46
C VAL A 38 0.57 9.90 -7.81
N LEU A 39 0.04 10.48 -8.89
CA LEU A 39 0.38 10.08 -10.27
C LEU A 39 1.90 10.17 -10.53
N PHE A 40 2.49 11.32 -10.22
CA PHE A 40 3.93 11.52 -10.38
C PHE A 40 4.77 10.50 -9.58
N HIS A 41 4.34 10.19 -8.36
CA HIS A 41 5.00 9.21 -7.48
C HIS A 41 5.10 7.82 -8.10
N HIS A 42 4.06 7.38 -8.81
CA HIS A 42 4.05 6.08 -9.48
C HIS A 42 4.93 6.04 -10.74
N VAL A 43 5.18 7.18 -11.41
CA VAL A 43 6.04 7.25 -12.60
C VAL A 43 7.48 7.66 -12.32
N MET A 44 7.80 8.11 -11.10
CA MET A 44 9.17 8.46 -10.68
C MET A 44 10.10 7.25 -10.55
N GLY A 45 9.53 6.04 -10.41
CA GLY A 45 10.29 4.82 -10.17
C GLY A 45 11.17 4.39 -11.34
N GLU A 46 12.12 3.50 -11.06
CA GLU A 46 12.94 2.83 -12.06
C GLU A 46 12.94 1.33 -11.80
N CYS A 47 12.77 0.53 -12.85
CA CYS A 47 12.96 -0.92 -12.79
C CYS A 47 13.98 -1.33 -13.86
N ASN A 48 15.10 -1.92 -13.44
CA ASN A 48 16.17 -2.40 -14.33
C ASN A 48 16.67 -1.35 -15.35
N GLY A 49 16.88 -0.10 -14.91
CA GLY A 49 17.35 0.98 -15.79
C GLY A 49 16.25 1.66 -16.62
N ALA A 50 15.03 1.12 -16.65
CA ALA A 50 13.89 1.73 -17.32
C ALA A 50 13.08 2.59 -16.33
N ARG A 51 12.86 3.85 -16.68
CA ARG A 51 12.11 4.82 -15.86
C ARG A 51 10.61 4.71 -16.10
N GLY A 52 9.83 4.86 -15.04
CA GLY A 52 8.36 4.90 -15.10
C GLY A 52 7.73 3.57 -15.48
N VAL A 53 8.44 2.44 -15.34
CA VAL A 53 7.90 1.12 -15.65
C VAL A 53 7.73 0.26 -14.41
N TRP A 54 6.70 -0.57 -14.44
CA TRP A 54 6.44 -1.60 -13.45
C TRP A 54 7.06 -2.92 -13.88
N GLY A 55 7.65 -3.65 -12.93
CA GLY A 55 8.27 -4.94 -13.15
C GLY A 55 7.56 -6.07 -12.43
N TYR A 56 7.50 -7.24 -13.05
CA TYR A 56 7.07 -8.47 -12.39
C TYR A 56 8.27 -9.18 -11.78
N VAL A 57 8.13 -9.62 -10.52
CA VAL A 57 9.12 -10.46 -9.85
C VAL A 57 8.78 -11.92 -10.14
N ARG A 58 9.72 -12.66 -10.72
CA ARG A 58 9.59 -14.11 -10.94
C ARG A 58 9.36 -14.84 -9.61
N GLY A 59 8.37 -15.74 -9.57
CA GLY A 59 7.87 -16.39 -8.36
C GLY A 59 7.01 -15.49 -7.47
N GLY A 60 6.62 -14.30 -7.95
CA GLY A 60 5.81 -13.32 -7.23
C GLY A 60 6.59 -12.44 -6.23
N MET A 61 5.92 -11.43 -5.69
CA MET A 61 6.52 -10.43 -4.80
C MET A 61 7.13 -11.01 -3.51
N GLY A 62 6.67 -12.19 -3.06
CA GLY A 62 7.27 -12.88 -1.91
C GLY A 62 8.73 -13.29 -2.15
N THR A 63 9.14 -13.48 -3.41
CA THR A 63 10.55 -13.75 -3.76
C THR A 63 11.45 -12.55 -3.48
N LEU A 64 10.98 -11.33 -3.72
CA LEU A 64 11.76 -10.12 -3.40
C LEU A 64 12.02 -10.00 -1.89
N SER A 65 10.98 -10.16 -1.07
CA SER A 65 11.13 -10.12 0.39
C SER A 65 12.04 -11.23 0.92
N ARG A 66 11.94 -12.45 0.35
CA ARG A 66 12.85 -13.56 0.68
C ARG A 66 14.29 -13.24 0.30
N ALA A 67 14.54 -12.72 -0.90
CA ALA A 67 15.88 -12.37 -1.32
C ALA A 67 16.53 -11.32 -0.40
N ILE A 68 15.76 -10.31 0.03
CA ILE A 68 16.23 -9.32 1.01
C ILE A 68 16.53 -9.98 2.36
N ALA A 69 15.66 -10.88 2.83
CA ALA A 69 15.84 -11.59 4.08
C ALA A 69 17.11 -12.48 4.06
N GLU A 70 17.34 -13.24 3.00
CA GLU A 70 18.52 -14.09 2.86
C GLU A 70 19.81 -13.25 2.76
N ALA A 71 19.81 -12.18 1.96
CA ALA A 71 20.96 -11.27 1.90
C ALA A 71 21.28 -10.63 3.26
N ALA A 72 20.27 -10.37 4.11
CA ALA A 72 20.49 -9.90 5.47
C ALA A 72 21.10 -10.99 6.36
N LYS A 73 20.58 -12.22 6.30
CA LYS A 73 21.10 -13.38 7.06
C LYS A 73 22.55 -13.72 6.70
N GLU A 74 22.91 -13.65 5.42
CA GLU A 74 24.29 -13.82 4.94
C GLU A 74 25.26 -12.81 5.57
N ARG A 75 24.75 -11.65 6.01
CA ARG A 75 25.50 -10.61 6.73
C ARG A 75 25.36 -10.71 8.25
N GLY A 76 24.83 -11.82 8.76
CA GLY A 76 24.69 -12.10 10.19
C GLY A 76 23.43 -11.52 10.83
N ALA A 77 22.43 -11.08 10.06
CA ALA A 77 21.16 -10.66 10.63
C ALA A 77 20.35 -11.87 11.12
N GLU A 78 19.77 -11.75 12.31
CA GLU A 78 18.78 -12.70 12.83
C GLU A 78 17.37 -12.22 12.47
N ILE A 79 16.52 -13.11 11.98
CA ILE A 79 15.12 -12.82 11.64
C ILE A 79 14.22 -13.71 12.50
N ARG A 80 13.46 -13.10 13.41
CA ARG A 80 12.47 -13.78 14.24
C ARG A 80 11.07 -13.58 13.68
N LEU A 81 10.41 -14.69 13.34
CA LEU A 81 9.00 -14.71 12.94
C LEU A 81 8.13 -15.08 14.14
N GLY A 82 6.85 -14.75 14.12
CA GLY A 82 5.96 -15.03 15.25
C GLY A 82 6.38 -14.32 16.54
N ALA A 83 7.08 -13.20 16.43
CA ALA A 83 7.62 -12.41 17.54
C ALA A 83 7.02 -10.99 17.55
N PRO A 84 5.73 -10.80 17.87
CA PRO A 84 5.12 -9.48 17.90
C PRO A 84 5.81 -8.61 18.96
N VAL A 85 6.27 -7.43 18.56
CA VAL A 85 6.81 -6.43 19.50
C VAL A 85 5.62 -5.78 20.22
N SER A 86 5.67 -5.78 21.56
CA SER A 86 4.64 -5.17 22.42
C SER A 86 5.05 -3.78 22.90
N LYS A 87 6.35 -3.53 23.08
CA LYS A 87 6.85 -2.24 23.58
C LYS A 87 8.27 -1.95 23.08
N ILE A 88 8.57 -0.68 22.82
CA ILE A 88 9.93 -0.16 22.68
C ILE A 88 10.39 0.28 24.07
N LEU A 89 11.52 -0.25 24.52
CA LEU A 89 12.07 0.02 25.85
C LEU A 89 12.80 1.37 25.82
N VAL A 90 12.38 2.32 26.64
CA VAL A 90 13.00 3.65 26.76
C VAL A 90 13.47 3.88 28.19
N ARG A 91 14.64 4.49 28.33
CA ARG A 91 15.16 4.98 29.62
C ARG A 91 15.96 6.24 29.37
N GLU A 92 15.71 7.27 30.19
CA GLU A 92 16.40 8.57 30.11
C GLU A 92 16.33 9.16 28.67
N GLY A 93 15.16 9.06 28.04
CA GLY A 93 14.91 9.56 26.68
C GLY A 93 15.63 8.80 25.56
N ARG A 94 16.19 7.60 25.84
CA ARG A 94 16.91 6.77 24.87
C ARG A 94 16.30 5.38 24.73
N ALA A 95 16.15 4.92 23.50
CA ALA A 95 15.75 3.54 23.20
C ALA A 95 16.84 2.54 23.59
N GLN A 96 16.46 1.48 24.31
CA GLN A 96 17.34 0.43 24.82
C GLN A 96 17.04 -0.96 24.26
N GLY A 97 16.02 -1.10 23.43
CA GLY A 97 15.58 -2.38 22.90
C GLY A 97 14.08 -2.45 22.71
N VAL A 98 13.56 -3.67 22.65
CA VAL A 98 12.13 -3.97 22.52
C VAL A 98 11.74 -5.09 23.48
N ALA A 99 10.49 -5.08 23.94
CA ALA A 99 9.84 -6.23 24.55
C ALA A 99 8.88 -6.87 23.55
N LEU A 100 8.84 -8.20 23.55
CA LEU A 100 7.91 -8.98 22.75
C LEU A 100 6.60 -9.21 23.52
N ALA A 101 5.55 -9.67 22.84
CA ALA A 101 4.26 -9.98 23.44
C ALA A 101 4.31 -11.10 24.50
N ASP A 102 5.32 -11.98 24.43
CA ASP A 102 5.56 -13.04 25.42
C ASP A 102 6.35 -12.56 26.66
N GLY A 103 6.73 -11.28 26.72
CA GLY A 103 7.51 -10.68 27.79
C GLY A 103 9.03 -10.74 27.58
N THR A 104 9.53 -11.41 26.55
CA THR A 104 10.95 -11.46 26.23
C THR A 104 11.48 -10.06 25.90
N GLU A 105 12.56 -9.64 26.56
CA GLU A 105 13.26 -8.40 26.22
C GLU A 105 14.46 -8.65 25.30
N ILE A 106 14.57 -7.88 24.23
CA ILE A 106 15.72 -7.84 23.33
C ILE A 106 16.40 -6.49 23.45
N ARG A 107 17.61 -6.47 24.01
CA ARG A 107 18.40 -5.24 24.19
C ARG A 107 19.12 -4.84 22.90
N ALA A 108 19.09 -3.56 22.58
CA ALA A 108 19.73 -3.00 21.40
C ALA A 108 20.25 -1.58 21.65
N ARG A 109 21.37 -1.23 21.00
CA ARG A 109 21.92 0.13 21.06
C ARG A 109 21.11 1.14 20.24
N ARG A 110 20.34 0.65 19.26
CA ARG A 110 19.51 1.42 18.33
C ARG A 110 18.31 0.57 17.92
N VAL A 111 17.17 1.22 17.69
CA VAL A 111 15.94 0.59 17.22
C VAL A 111 15.49 1.31 15.95
N ALA A 112 15.18 0.56 14.89
CA ALA A 112 14.59 1.12 13.67
C ALA A 112 13.20 0.51 13.48
N SER A 113 12.16 1.34 13.52
CA SER A 113 10.78 0.90 13.31
C SER A 113 10.40 0.97 11.84
N GLY A 114 10.01 -0.18 11.28
CA GLY A 114 9.39 -0.29 9.95
C GLY A 114 7.87 -0.21 9.98
N ALA A 115 7.27 -0.14 11.17
CA ALA A 115 5.83 0.06 11.34
C ALA A 115 5.42 1.50 11.00
N ASP A 116 4.12 1.74 10.84
CA ASP A 116 3.63 3.11 10.66
C ASP A 116 3.85 3.99 11.91
N ALA A 117 3.66 5.31 11.76
CA ALA A 117 3.94 6.26 12.82
C ALA A 117 3.00 6.10 14.02
N ARG A 118 1.72 5.77 13.80
CA ARG A 118 0.76 5.58 14.90
C ARG A 118 1.12 4.33 15.71
N VAL A 119 1.41 3.22 15.05
CA VAL A 119 1.87 2.00 15.73
C VAL A 119 3.16 2.28 16.52
N THR A 120 4.14 2.94 15.89
CA THR A 120 5.44 3.18 16.53
C THR A 120 5.32 4.10 17.76
N PHE A 121 4.63 5.23 17.64
CA PHE A 121 4.67 6.28 18.66
C PHE A 121 3.49 6.24 19.63
N GLU A 122 2.33 5.73 19.22
CA GLU A 122 1.15 5.68 20.09
C GLU A 122 0.93 4.30 20.70
N ARG A 123 1.29 3.21 20.01
CA ARG A 123 1.07 1.85 20.52
C ARG A 123 2.30 1.24 21.20
N LEU A 124 3.50 1.45 20.64
CA LEU A 124 4.72 0.80 21.12
C LEU A 124 5.53 1.63 22.12
N LEU A 125 5.21 2.91 22.31
CA LEU A 125 5.87 3.80 23.27
C LEU A 125 4.88 4.25 24.35
N ALA A 126 5.41 4.58 25.53
CA ALA A 126 4.60 5.25 26.54
C ALA A 126 4.45 6.74 26.18
N PRO A 127 3.27 7.36 26.36
CA PRO A 127 3.07 8.78 26.07
C PRO A 127 4.10 9.71 26.75
N GLU A 128 4.52 9.37 27.97
CA GLU A 128 5.52 10.10 28.76
C GLU A 128 6.94 10.06 28.19
N ASP A 129 7.24 9.12 27.28
CA ASP A 129 8.54 9.06 26.59
C ASP A 129 8.61 10.04 25.39
N LEU A 130 7.52 10.75 25.11
CA LEU A 130 7.36 11.61 23.94
C LEU A 130 6.98 13.05 24.32
N PRO A 131 7.48 14.06 23.58
CA PRO A 131 6.92 15.40 23.66
C PRO A 131 5.42 15.39 23.32
N ALA A 132 4.61 16.09 24.12
CA ALA A 132 3.16 16.10 23.95
C ALA A 132 2.72 16.63 22.58
N ASP A 133 3.36 17.70 22.09
CA ASP A 133 3.12 18.30 20.78
C ASP A 133 3.43 17.33 19.63
N PHE A 134 4.49 16.53 19.76
CA PHE A 134 4.84 15.49 18.81
C PHE A 134 3.78 14.37 18.77
N LEU A 135 3.35 13.87 19.93
CA LEU A 135 2.35 12.81 20.00
C LEU A 135 1.00 13.28 19.45
N GLU A 136 0.61 14.52 19.73
CA GLU A 136 -0.60 15.15 19.17
C GLU A 136 -0.52 15.25 17.64
N ALA A 137 0.63 15.69 17.10
CA ALA A 137 0.87 15.71 15.66
C ALA A 137 0.81 14.31 15.02
N VAL A 138 1.33 13.27 15.69
CA VAL A 138 1.22 11.87 15.22
C VAL A 138 -0.22 11.39 15.20
N ARG A 139 -1.01 11.73 16.22
CA ARG A 139 -2.44 11.37 16.29
C ARG A 139 -3.24 12.02 15.16
N ALA A 140 -2.86 13.24 14.78
CA ALA A 140 -3.46 14.00 13.70
C ALA A 140 -3.06 13.53 12.28
N ILE A 141 -2.13 12.57 12.15
CA ILE A 141 -1.80 11.99 10.83
C ILE A 141 -3.06 11.36 10.23
N ASP A 142 -3.36 11.78 9.01
CA ASP A 142 -4.42 11.22 8.19
C ASP A 142 -3.95 9.88 7.58
N TYR A 143 -4.66 8.82 7.92
CA TYR A 143 -4.50 7.48 7.38
C TYR A 143 -5.63 7.11 6.41
N SER A 144 -6.49 8.05 6.03
CA SER A 144 -7.61 7.79 5.14
C SER A 144 -7.12 7.16 3.83
N SER A 145 -7.70 6.00 3.53
CA SER A 145 -7.45 5.18 2.36
C SER A 145 -8.78 4.58 1.94
N ALA A 146 -8.88 4.15 0.69
CA ALA A 146 -10.08 3.50 0.18
C ALA A 146 -9.73 2.28 -0.68
N SER A 147 -8.69 1.55 -0.31
CA SER A 147 -8.20 0.43 -1.09
C SER A 147 -8.62 -0.92 -0.51
N LEU A 148 -9.13 -1.78 -1.39
CA LEU A 148 -9.45 -3.17 -1.11
C LEU A 148 -8.74 -4.04 -2.14
N LYS A 149 -8.25 -5.20 -1.72
CA LYS A 149 -7.54 -6.13 -2.60
C LYS A 149 -8.30 -7.44 -2.72
N ILE A 150 -8.43 -7.95 -3.94
CA ILE A 150 -9.01 -9.27 -4.22
C ILE A 150 -7.98 -10.08 -4.99
N ASN A 151 -7.59 -11.25 -4.47
CA ASN A 151 -6.82 -12.24 -5.21
C ASN A 151 -7.78 -13.31 -5.71
N VAL A 152 -7.75 -13.64 -6.99
CA VAL A 152 -8.70 -14.54 -7.63
C VAL A 152 -7.95 -15.66 -8.36
N ALA A 153 -8.25 -16.90 -7.98
CA ALA A 153 -7.82 -18.06 -8.72
C ALA A 153 -8.84 -18.34 -9.83
N LEU A 154 -8.39 -18.44 -11.07
CA LEU A 154 -9.21 -18.57 -12.26
C LEU A 154 -8.96 -19.91 -12.95
N ALA A 155 -10.04 -20.51 -13.44
CA ALA A 155 -10.04 -21.73 -14.21
C ALA A 155 -9.59 -21.53 -15.66
N GLU A 156 -9.80 -20.32 -16.19
CA GLU A 156 -9.48 -19.88 -17.55
C GLU A 156 -9.23 -18.37 -17.54
N LEU A 157 -8.65 -17.81 -18.62
CA LEU A 157 -8.51 -16.36 -18.75
C LEU A 157 -9.87 -15.69 -19.03
N PRO A 158 -10.07 -14.44 -18.57
CA PRO A 158 -11.25 -13.66 -18.95
C PRO A 158 -11.31 -13.48 -20.48
N ASP A 159 -12.51 -13.59 -21.05
CA ASP A 159 -12.74 -13.40 -22.49
C ASP A 159 -13.35 -12.03 -22.73
N PHE A 160 -12.51 -11.01 -22.95
CA PHE A 160 -12.96 -9.63 -23.05
C PHE A 160 -13.72 -9.38 -24.37
N SER A 161 -14.93 -8.83 -24.29
CA SER A 161 -15.76 -8.58 -25.48
C SER A 161 -15.11 -7.65 -26.51
N ALA A 162 -14.26 -6.71 -26.06
CA ALA A 162 -13.54 -5.80 -26.94
C ALA A 162 -12.34 -6.45 -27.65
N LEU A 163 -11.76 -7.51 -27.09
CA LEU A 163 -10.63 -8.26 -27.66
C LEU A 163 -10.78 -9.75 -27.32
N PRO A 164 -11.67 -10.48 -28.02
CA PRO A 164 -12.03 -11.85 -27.64
C PRO A 164 -10.86 -12.84 -27.75
N GLY A 165 -10.91 -13.86 -26.90
CA GLY A 165 -10.00 -15.00 -26.88
C GLY A 165 -9.48 -15.31 -25.49
N LYS A 166 -9.48 -16.61 -25.14
CA LYS A 166 -9.04 -17.10 -23.82
C LYS A 166 -7.57 -17.54 -23.77
N ALA A 167 -6.82 -17.30 -24.84
CA ALA A 167 -5.39 -17.56 -24.89
C ALA A 167 -4.60 -16.35 -24.36
N PRO A 168 -3.41 -16.56 -23.77
CA PRO A 168 -2.49 -15.48 -23.40
C PRO A 168 -2.28 -14.47 -24.54
N ALA A 169 -2.65 -13.21 -24.30
CA ALA A 169 -2.61 -12.12 -25.28
C ALA A 169 -2.05 -10.83 -24.64
N PRO A 170 -1.70 -9.78 -25.42
CA PRO A 170 -1.13 -8.56 -24.86
C PRO A 170 -1.98 -7.90 -23.76
N HIS A 171 -3.30 -7.85 -23.93
CA HIS A 171 -4.22 -7.28 -22.91
C HIS A 171 -4.23 -8.09 -21.60
N HIS A 172 -3.94 -9.40 -21.65
CA HIS A 172 -3.79 -10.25 -20.47
C HIS A 172 -2.45 -10.03 -19.73
N ARG A 173 -1.45 -9.43 -20.38
CA ARG A 173 -0.12 -9.15 -19.81
C ARG A 173 -0.01 -7.74 -19.23
N GLY A 174 -0.93 -6.86 -19.61
CA GLY A 174 -0.98 -5.48 -19.13
C GLY A 174 -1.74 -5.33 -17.81
N THR A 175 -1.97 -4.08 -17.46
CA THR A 175 -2.92 -3.68 -16.43
C THR A 175 -4.26 -3.40 -17.10
N ILE A 176 -5.34 -3.94 -16.53
CA ILE A 176 -6.71 -3.82 -17.02
C ILE A 176 -7.45 -2.88 -16.08
N HIS A 177 -7.98 -1.78 -16.60
CA HIS A 177 -8.71 -0.78 -15.81
C HIS A 177 -10.18 -0.78 -16.15
N ILE A 178 -11.05 -0.93 -15.14
CA ILE A 178 -12.49 -0.69 -15.26
C ILE A 178 -12.82 0.60 -14.53
N SER A 179 -12.72 1.70 -15.29
CA SER A 179 -13.04 3.07 -14.86
C SER A 179 -13.23 3.94 -16.10
N PRO A 180 -14.40 3.92 -16.76
CA PRO A 180 -14.55 4.44 -18.11
C PRO A 180 -14.23 5.93 -18.28
N THR A 181 -14.46 6.74 -17.24
CA THR A 181 -14.25 8.19 -17.28
C THR A 181 -13.76 8.76 -15.96
N LEU A 182 -13.26 9.99 -15.97
CA LEU A 182 -12.93 10.71 -14.73
C LEU A 182 -14.16 10.96 -13.85
N ASP A 183 -15.33 11.17 -14.46
CA ASP A 183 -16.59 11.35 -13.72
C ASP A 183 -17.08 10.06 -13.07
N TYR A 184 -16.78 8.91 -13.68
CA TYR A 184 -17.00 7.61 -13.02
C TYR A 184 -16.21 7.51 -11.73
N MET A 185 -14.92 7.88 -11.76
CA MET A 185 -14.07 7.90 -10.56
C MET A 185 -14.56 8.91 -9.51
N GLU A 186 -15.07 10.07 -9.93
CA GLU A 186 -15.66 11.07 -9.03
C GLU A 186 -16.86 10.50 -8.29
N ARG A 187 -17.80 9.88 -9.00
CA ARG A 187 -18.98 9.26 -8.38
C ARG A 187 -18.61 8.12 -7.42
N ALA A 188 -17.61 7.33 -7.79
CA ALA A 188 -17.10 6.27 -6.91
C ALA A 188 -16.49 6.86 -5.63
N PHE A 189 -15.78 7.98 -5.73
CA PHE A 189 -15.28 8.72 -4.58
C PHE A 189 -16.41 9.30 -3.72
N ASP A 190 -17.48 9.84 -4.32
CA ASP A 190 -18.62 10.40 -3.59
C ASP A 190 -19.25 9.39 -2.65
N ASP A 191 -19.41 8.13 -3.07
CA ASP A 191 -19.88 7.06 -2.19
C ASP A 191 -18.93 6.85 -0.99
N ALA A 192 -17.64 6.68 -1.28
CA ALA A 192 -16.65 6.44 -0.24
C ALA A 192 -16.58 7.60 0.76
N LYS A 193 -16.68 8.84 0.28
CA LYS A 193 -16.68 10.07 1.09
C LYS A 193 -17.76 10.06 2.16
N TYR A 194 -18.92 9.45 1.88
CA TYR A 194 -20.01 9.28 2.84
C TYR A 194 -20.00 7.92 3.54
N GLY A 195 -18.87 7.21 3.54
CA GLY A 195 -18.71 5.93 4.23
C GLY A 195 -19.40 4.75 3.53
N ARG A 196 -19.79 4.87 2.26
CA ARG A 196 -20.38 3.76 1.50
C ARG A 196 -19.31 3.13 0.60
N PRO A 197 -19.20 1.78 0.53
CA PRO A 197 -18.42 1.16 -0.54
C PRO A 197 -19.01 1.56 -1.89
N SER A 198 -18.17 1.97 -2.84
CA SER A 198 -18.64 2.45 -4.13
C SER A 198 -19.65 1.49 -4.78
N ALA A 199 -20.76 2.05 -5.30
CA ALA A 199 -21.70 1.29 -6.13
C ALA A 199 -21.08 0.90 -7.47
N SER A 200 -20.15 1.71 -7.97
CA SER A 200 -19.41 1.50 -9.23
C SER A 200 -17.91 1.59 -8.93
N PRO A 201 -17.29 0.52 -8.39
CA PRO A 201 -15.90 0.57 -7.96
C PRO A 201 -14.94 0.76 -9.14
N VAL A 202 -13.79 1.37 -8.86
CA VAL A 202 -12.67 1.42 -9.83
C VAL A 202 -11.86 0.15 -9.66
N LEU A 203 -11.75 -0.64 -10.72
CA LEU A 203 -10.96 -1.88 -10.73
C LEU A 203 -9.65 -1.68 -11.48
N GLU A 204 -8.54 -2.03 -10.84
CA GLU A 204 -7.26 -2.25 -11.50
C GLU A 204 -6.91 -3.73 -11.38
N CYS A 205 -6.85 -4.43 -12.51
CA CYS A 205 -6.65 -5.87 -12.57
C CYS A 205 -5.33 -6.20 -13.27
N THR A 206 -4.64 -7.21 -12.77
CA THR A 206 -3.47 -7.81 -13.43
C THR A 206 -3.57 -9.33 -13.38
N ILE A 207 -3.01 -10.02 -14.37
CA ILE A 207 -3.00 -11.49 -14.43
C ILE A 207 -1.54 -11.97 -14.43
N PRO A 208 -0.83 -11.90 -13.29
CA PRO A 208 0.61 -12.20 -13.21
C PRO A 208 0.98 -13.58 -13.77
N SER A 209 0.10 -14.58 -13.68
CA SER A 209 0.36 -15.93 -14.22
C SER A 209 0.56 -15.97 -15.75
N VAL A 210 0.12 -14.93 -16.48
CA VAL A 210 0.32 -14.83 -17.93
C VAL A 210 1.73 -14.34 -18.27
N VAL A 211 2.36 -13.60 -17.35
CA VAL A 211 3.72 -13.11 -17.47
C VAL A 211 4.71 -14.11 -16.85
N ASP A 212 4.33 -14.68 -15.70
CA ASP A 212 5.12 -15.66 -14.97
C ASP A 212 4.29 -16.92 -14.66
N PRO A 213 4.44 -18.01 -15.42
CA PRO A 213 3.65 -19.22 -15.20
C PRO A 213 3.96 -19.92 -13.87
N THR A 214 5.00 -19.51 -13.13
CA THR A 214 5.37 -20.17 -11.86
C THR A 214 4.45 -19.80 -10.69
N VAL A 215 3.62 -18.76 -10.82
CA VAL A 215 2.71 -18.32 -9.74
C VAL A 215 1.33 -18.98 -9.77
N ALA A 216 1.07 -19.85 -10.74
CA ALA A 216 -0.18 -20.62 -10.84
C ALA A 216 0.06 -22.04 -11.37
N PRO A 217 -0.78 -23.02 -11.03
CA PRO A 217 -0.74 -24.34 -11.66
C PRO A 217 -0.94 -24.27 -13.18
N PRO A 218 -0.43 -25.25 -13.96
CA PRO A 218 -0.67 -25.32 -15.40
C PRO A 218 -2.17 -25.26 -15.75
N GLY A 219 -2.52 -24.41 -16.72
CA GLY A 219 -3.91 -24.20 -17.15
C GLY A 219 -4.80 -23.46 -16.15
N ARG A 220 -4.22 -22.92 -15.06
CA ARG A 220 -4.90 -22.05 -14.10
C ARG A 220 -4.26 -20.68 -14.10
N HIS A 221 -5.01 -19.67 -13.68
CA HIS A 221 -4.53 -18.29 -13.66
C HIS A 221 -4.75 -17.64 -12.30
N LEU A 222 -3.87 -16.70 -11.97
CA LEU A 222 -3.99 -15.84 -10.81
C LEU A 222 -4.26 -14.43 -11.32
N MET A 223 -5.40 -13.86 -10.95
CA MET A 223 -5.71 -12.45 -11.14
C MET A 223 -5.64 -11.72 -9.81
N SER A 224 -5.03 -10.54 -9.82
CA SER A 224 -5.06 -9.61 -8.68
C SER A 224 -5.87 -8.39 -9.07
N MET A 225 -6.88 -8.08 -8.26
CA MET A 225 -7.69 -6.86 -8.37
C MET A 225 -7.33 -5.93 -7.23
N PHE A 226 -6.89 -4.73 -7.57
CA PHE A 226 -6.79 -3.61 -6.67
C PHE A 226 -8.02 -2.71 -6.90
N VAL A 227 -8.84 -2.59 -5.87
CA VAL A 227 -10.13 -1.90 -5.94
C VAL A 227 -10.04 -0.62 -5.15
N GLN A 228 -10.41 0.51 -5.77
CA GLN A 228 -10.45 1.81 -5.12
C GLN A 228 -11.89 2.18 -4.71
N TYR A 229 -11.99 3.04 -3.70
CA TYR A 229 -13.23 3.56 -3.11
C TYR A 229 -14.01 2.55 -2.24
N ALA A 230 -13.24 1.79 -1.46
CA ALA A 230 -13.68 0.97 -0.32
C ALA A 230 -13.21 1.64 0.99
N PRO A 231 -13.97 2.58 1.59
CA PRO A 231 -13.50 3.35 2.74
C PRO A 231 -13.27 2.48 3.98
N TYR A 232 -12.29 2.81 4.82
CA TYR A 232 -11.99 2.03 6.04
C TYR A 232 -13.17 1.91 7.00
N ARG A 233 -13.81 3.04 7.31
CA ARG A 233 -15.00 3.10 8.16
C ARG A 233 -16.24 3.18 7.28
N LEU A 234 -17.14 2.22 7.44
CA LEU A 234 -18.43 2.23 6.79
C LEU A 234 -19.41 3.09 7.60
N ALA A 235 -20.35 3.75 6.90
CA ALA A 235 -21.46 4.45 7.55
C ALA A 235 -22.39 3.46 8.26
N ASP A 236 -22.62 2.31 7.63
CA ASP A 236 -23.45 1.22 8.13
C ASP A 236 -22.66 -0.10 8.10
N GLY A 237 -22.65 -0.82 9.23
CA GLY A 237 -22.02 -2.14 9.36
C GLY A 237 -20.49 -2.13 9.39
N SER A 238 -19.89 -3.29 9.08
CA SER A 238 -18.44 -3.53 9.09
C SER A 238 -18.01 -4.25 7.81
N TRP A 239 -16.74 -4.13 7.46
CA TRP A 239 -16.12 -4.93 6.41
C TRP A 239 -16.12 -6.44 6.69
N ASP A 240 -16.26 -6.84 7.94
CA ASP A 240 -16.45 -8.25 8.30
C ASP A 240 -17.68 -8.86 7.61
N ASP A 241 -18.75 -8.08 7.43
CA ASP A 241 -20.00 -8.51 6.80
C ASP A 241 -20.11 -8.06 5.33
N ALA A 242 -19.55 -6.88 4.99
CA ALA A 242 -19.76 -6.25 3.70
C ALA A 242 -18.82 -6.74 2.57
N LYS A 243 -17.66 -7.32 2.91
CA LYS A 243 -16.59 -7.54 1.92
C LYS A 243 -16.94 -8.55 0.83
N GLU A 244 -17.69 -9.60 1.15
CA GLU A 244 -18.10 -10.61 0.18
C GLU A 244 -19.05 -10.01 -0.87
N ALA A 245 -20.08 -9.29 -0.42
CA ALA A 245 -21.04 -8.62 -1.31
C ALA A 245 -20.38 -7.53 -2.17
N PHE A 246 -19.37 -6.83 -1.66
CA PHE A 246 -18.61 -5.86 -2.47
C PHE A 246 -17.71 -6.54 -3.51
N ALA A 247 -17.09 -7.67 -3.17
CA ALA A 247 -16.33 -8.46 -4.13
C ALA A 247 -17.23 -9.04 -5.23
N ASP A 248 -18.43 -9.48 -4.89
CA ASP A 248 -19.44 -9.90 -5.87
C ASP A 248 -19.77 -8.78 -6.86
N ARG A 249 -19.98 -7.54 -6.38
CA ARG A 249 -20.17 -6.37 -7.27
C ARG A 249 -18.98 -6.13 -8.20
N CYS A 250 -17.75 -6.28 -7.70
CA CYS A 250 -16.56 -6.14 -8.55
C CYS A 250 -16.51 -7.21 -9.64
N PHE A 251 -16.95 -8.44 -9.34
CA PHE A 251 -16.98 -9.54 -10.29
C PHE A 251 -18.09 -9.37 -11.31
N ASP A 252 -19.28 -8.93 -10.88
CA ASP A 252 -20.41 -8.65 -11.77
C ASP A 252 -20.04 -7.52 -12.75
N LEU A 253 -19.39 -6.46 -12.27
CA LEU A 253 -18.87 -5.39 -13.12
C LEU A 253 -17.83 -5.90 -14.13
N LEU A 254 -16.93 -6.81 -13.73
CA LEU A 254 -15.98 -7.38 -14.68
C LEU A 254 -16.66 -8.30 -15.70
N ASP A 255 -17.72 -9.01 -15.31
CA ASP A 255 -18.52 -9.89 -16.19
C ASP A 255 -19.20 -9.09 -17.32
N GLU A 256 -19.53 -7.81 -17.10
CA GLU A 256 -20.04 -6.91 -18.15
C GLU A 256 -19.04 -6.73 -19.31
N TYR A 257 -17.73 -6.76 -19.02
CA TYR A 257 -16.66 -6.60 -20.02
C TYR A 257 -16.05 -7.93 -20.47
N ALA A 258 -16.13 -8.96 -19.63
CA ALA A 258 -15.65 -10.30 -19.90
C ALA A 258 -16.70 -11.35 -19.51
N PRO A 259 -17.75 -11.54 -20.33
CA PRO A 259 -18.87 -12.41 -20.00
C PRO A 259 -18.44 -13.82 -19.63
N GLY A 260 -18.92 -14.31 -18.47
CA GLY A 260 -18.56 -15.62 -17.94
C GLY A 260 -17.31 -15.63 -17.05
N PHE A 261 -16.67 -14.48 -16.83
CA PHE A 261 -15.62 -14.31 -15.82
C PHE A 261 -16.03 -14.91 -14.48
N ARG A 262 -17.24 -14.63 -13.99
CA ARG A 262 -17.69 -15.13 -12.67
C ARG A 262 -17.68 -16.65 -12.59
N LYS A 263 -18.02 -17.35 -13.68
CA LYS A 263 -18.01 -18.82 -13.76
C LYS A 263 -16.60 -19.40 -13.76
N SER A 264 -15.61 -18.62 -14.17
CA SER A 264 -14.20 -19.03 -14.17
C SER A 264 -13.55 -18.95 -12.77
N VAL A 265 -14.17 -18.28 -11.80
CA VAL A 265 -13.60 -18.10 -10.45
C VAL A 265 -13.61 -19.43 -9.68
N VAL A 266 -12.42 -19.93 -9.35
CA VAL A 266 -12.21 -21.14 -8.56
C VAL A 266 -12.15 -20.83 -7.07
N ALA A 267 -11.47 -19.75 -6.71
CA ALA A 267 -11.35 -19.28 -5.33
C ALA A 267 -11.07 -17.78 -5.30
N ARG A 268 -11.44 -17.12 -4.20
CA ARG A 268 -11.16 -15.72 -3.94
C ARG A 268 -10.61 -15.51 -2.55
N GLN A 269 -9.72 -14.53 -2.40
CA GLN A 269 -9.30 -13.97 -1.12
C GLN A 269 -9.53 -12.47 -1.17
N ILE A 270 -10.34 -11.97 -0.24
CA ILE A 270 -10.67 -10.55 -0.12
C ILE A 270 -9.93 -9.99 1.09
N LEU A 271 -9.23 -8.88 0.88
CA LEU A 271 -8.53 -8.12 1.90
C LEU A 271 -9.11 -6.71 1.92
N SER A 272 -10.10 -6.51 2.80
CA SER A 272 -10.66 -5.19 3.07
C SER A 272 -9.66 -4.28 3.79
N PRO A 273 -9.87 -2.96 3.85
CA PRO A 273 -9.04 -2.07 4.67
C PRO A 273 -8.88 -2.54 6.12
N LEU A 274 -9.94 -3.14 6.70
CA LEU A 274 -9.92 -3.70 8.05
C LEU A 274 -9.04 -4.96 8.14
N ASP A 275 -9.12 -5.85 7.14
CA ASP A 275 -8.23 -7.02 7.04
C ASP A 275 -6.77 -6.59 6.88
N LEU A 276 -6.50 -5.53 6.10
CA LEU A 276 -5.16 -4.97 5.91
C LEU A 276 -4.58 -4.44 7.22
N GLU A 277 -5.37 -3.71 8.02
CA GLU A 277 -4.94 -3.25 9.34
C GLU A 277 -4.64 -4.44 10.27
N ARG A 278 -5.57 -5.39 10.40
CA ARG A 278 -5.44 -6.54 11.31
C ARG A 278 -4.27 -7.45 10.94
N ARG A 279 -4.06 -7.71 9.65
CA ARG A 279 -3.06 -8.69 9.18
C ARG A 279 -1.66 -8.11 9.05
N PHE A 280 -1.55 -6.85 8.65
CA PHE A 280 -0.26 -6.24 8.31
C PHE A 280 0.12 -5.07 9.21
N GLY A 281 -0.74 -4.68 10.17
CA GLY A 281 -0.51 -3.54 11.04
C GLY A 281 -0.56 -2.20 10.30
N LEU A 282 -1.31 -2.12 9.21
CA LEU A 282 -1.47 -0.89 8.42
C LEU A 282 -2.63 -0.06 8.98
N THR A 283 -2.34 0.95 9.79
CA THR A 283 -3.37 1.83 10.37
C THR A 283 -4.32 2.37 9.27
N GLY A 284 -5.62 2.20 9.47
CA GLY A 284 -6.68 2.59 8.53
C GLY A 284 -6.69 1.81 7.21
N GLY A 285 -5.95 0.70 7.12
CA GLY A 285 -5.75 -0.04 5.87
C GLY A 285 -4.92 0.73 4.83
N ASN A 286 -4.15 1.74 5.25
CA ASN A 286 -3.40 2.60 4.34
C ASN A 286 -2.09 1.93 3.89
N ILE A 287 -2.02 1.52 2.63
CA ILE A 287 -0.85 0.84 2.04
C ILE A 287 0.42 1.71 1.99
N PHE A 288 0.27 3.03 2.12
CA PHE A 288 1.39 3.96 2.18
C PHE A 288 1.79 4.32 3.62
N GLN A 289 1.14 3.76 4.64
CA GLN A 289 1.38 4.08 6.05
C GLN A 289 1.17 5.57 6.39
N GLY A 290 0.12 6.15 5.81
CA GLY A 290 -0.29 7.55 5.96
C GLY A 290 -0.50 8.22 4.61
N ALA A 291 -1.55 9.03 4.48
CA ALA A 291 -1.97 9.60 3.20
C ALA A 291 -0.86 10.40 2.50
N MET A 292 -0.84 10.34 1.17
CA MET A 292 0.15 10.99 0.31
C MET A 292 -0.31 12.37 -0.17
N THR A 293 -0.89 13.15 0.74
CA THR A 293 -1.27 14.55 0.50
C THR A 293 -0.09 15.47 0.75
N LEU A 294 -0.07 16.65 0.11
CA LEU A 294 1.07 17.59 0.22
C LEU A 294 1.40 17.99 1.66
N ASN A 295 0.40 18.05 2.55
CA ASN A 295 0.58 18.36 3.97
C ASN A 295 1.17 17.19 4.80
N GLN A 296 1.40 16.02 4.21
CA GLN A 296 1.97 14.83 4.87
C GLN A 296 3.13 14.19 4.08
N LEU A 297 3.74 14.98 3.20
CA LEU A 297 4.85 14.58 2.34
C LEU A 297 6.10 15.42 2.59
N PHE A 298 7.20 15.02 1.96
CA PHE A 298 8.49 15.72 2.07
C PHE A 298 8.93 15.92 3.53
N PHE A 299 9.24 17.16 3.91
CA PHE A 299 9.69 17.55 5.24
C PHE A 299 8.57 17.53 6.31
N LEU A 300 7.34 17.19 5.92
CA LEU A 300 6.21 17.00 6.82
C LEU A 300 5.95 15.53 7.16
N ARG A 301 6.72 14.58 6.62
CA ARG A 301 6.52 13.13 6.82
C ARG A 301 7.60 12.51 7.74
N PRO A 302 7.26 11.89 8.89
CA PRO A 302 5.89 11.63 9.37
C PRO A 302 5.19 12.86 9.96
N VAL A 303 5.95 13.77 10.56
CA VAL A 303 5.51 15.07 11.05
C VAL A 303 6.64 16.08 10.87
N ALA A 304 6.33 17.38 10.85
CA ALA A 304 7.31 18.45 10.79
C ALA A 304 8.37 18.33 11.92
N ARG A 305 9.59 18.82 11.67
CA ARG A 305 10.79 18.69 12.54
C ARG A 305 11.36 17.27 12.67
N TRP A 306 10.55 16.22 12.50
CA TRP A 306 10.96 14.82 12.64
C TRP A 306 11.00 14.04 11.31
N ALA A 307 10.98 14.75 10.18
CA ALA A 307 11.08 14.13 8.85
C ALA A 307 12.49 13.62 8.47
N GLY A 308 13.47 13.80 9.35
CA GLY A 308 14.87 13.41 9.14
C GLY A 308 15.22 12.00 9.62
N TYR A 309 14.25 11.07 9.67
CA TYR A 309 14.37 9.67 10.12
C TYR A 309 14.67 9.46 11.62
N ARG A 310 15.18 10.47 12.32
CA ARG A 310 15.31 10.48 13.79
C ARG A 310 13.96 10.78 14.44
N THR A 311 13.81 10.37 15.69
CA THR A 311 12.61 10.63 16.50
C THR A 311 13.00 11.39 17.78
N PRO A 312 12.03 11.87 18.58
CA PRO A 312 12.32 12.47 19.88
C PRO A 312 13.07 11.55 20.85
N VAL A 313 12.94 10.23 20.68
CA VAL A 313 13.64 9.23 21.49
C VAL A 313 15.01 8.96 20.87
N ALA A 314 16.07 9.26 21.60
CA ALA A 314 17.43 9.05 21.13
C ALA A 314 17.67 7.55 20.80
N GLY A 315 18.26 7.28 19.63
CA GLY A 315 18.52 5.91 19.20
C GLY A 315 17.31 5.17 18.60
N LEU A 316 16.14 5.79 18.54
CA LEU A 316 14.99 5.31 17.77
C LEU A 316 14.92 6.02 16.41
N TYR A 317 14.63 5.25 15.36
CA TYR A 317 14.55 5.72 13.98
C TYR A 317 13.30 5.17 13.30
N LEU A 318 12.73 5.93 12.36
CA LEU A 318 11.64 5.48 11.49
C LEU A 318 12.21 5.12 10.12
N CYS A 319 12.00 3.88 9.66
CA CYS A 319 12.60 3.35 8.43
C CYS A 319 11.60 2.74 7.44
N GLY A 320 10.29 2.77 7.77
CA GLY A 320 9.21 2.28 6.92
C GLY A 320 8.60 3.33 6.00
N ALA A 321 7.48 2.97 5.36
CA ALA A 321 6.74 3.85 4.44
C ALA A 321 6.17 5.10 5.12
N ALA A 322 6.01 5.10 6.45
CA ALA A 322 5.68 6.29 7.24
C ALA A 322 6.78 7.38 7.22
N ALA A 323 7.98 7.10 6.70
CA ALA A 323 9.02 8.10 6.47
C ALA A 323 9.12 8.48 4.97
N HIS A 324 9.62 9.68 4.69
CA HIS A 324 9.87 10.14 3.31
C HIS A 324 10.87 9.22 2.57
N PRO A 325 10.68 8.87 1.28
CA PRO A 325 9.71 9.41 0.30
C PRO A 325 8.25 8.96 0.40
N GLY A 326 7.90 8.05 1.30
CA GLY A 326 6.57 7.46 1.39
C GLY A 326 6.57 5.99 1.00
N GLY A 327 5.38 5.43 0.81
CA GLY A 327 5.24 4.02 0.45
C GLY A 327 5.44 3.74 -1.04
N GLY A 328 5.21 2.48 -1.40
CA GLY A 328 5.69 1.88 -2.64
C GLY A 328 6.94 1.04 -2.39
N VAL A 329 7.20 0.06 -3.27
CA VAL A 329 8.32 -0.90 -3.14
C VAL A 329 9.64 -0.26 -3.59
N VAL A 330 9.94 0.94 -3.11
CA VAL A 330 11.08 1.77 -3.54
C VAL A 330 12.33 1.56 -2.68
N GLY A 331 12.20 1.01 -1.47
CA GLY A 331 13.31 0.76 -0.53
C GLY A 331 14.03 2.01 0.02
N ALA A 332 13.69 3.21 -0.47
CA ALA A 332 14.34 4.47 -0.12
C ALA A 332 14.21 4.86 1.37
N PRO A 333 13.02 4.74 2.03
CA PRO A 333 12.92 5.07 3.45
C PRO A 333 13.89 4.25 4.31
N GLY A 334 13.95 2.93 4.10
CA GLY A 334 14.85 2.03 4.80
C GLY A 334 16.32 2.37 4.58
N ARG A 335 16.71 2.58 3.31
CA ARG A 335 18.08 2.97 2.95
C ARG A 335 18.50 4.29 3.60
N ASN A 336 17.63 5.30 3.57
CA ASN A 336 17.94 6.63 4.08
C ASN A 336 18.02 6.63 5.61
N ALA A 337 17.10 5.94 6.30
CA ALA A 337 17.16 5.75 7.75
C ALA A 337 18.46 5.04 8.17
N ALA A 338 18.85 3.97 7.46
CA ALA A 338 20.10 3.25 7.73
C ALA A 338 21.33 4.17 7.61
N ARG A 339 21.38 5.05 6.59
CA ARG A 339 22.47 6.04 6.45
C ARG A 339 22.53 7.01 7.63
N VAL A 340 21.38 7.48 8.11
CA VAL A 340 21.29 8.35 9.28
C VAL A 340 21.78 7.62 10.53
N MET A 341 21.33 6.38 10.76
CA MET A 341 21.76 5.54 11.88
C MET A 341 23.28 5.31 11.88
N LEU A 342 23.86 5.03 10.72
CA LEU A 342 25.31 4.82 10.57
C LEU A 342 26.11 6.09 10.86
N ARG A 343 25.61 7.27 10.45
CA ARG A 343 26.23 8.56 10.76
C ARG A 343 26.25 8.82 12.27
N ASP A 344 25.14 8.55 12.94
CA ASP A 344 25.04 8.73 14.40
C ASP A 344 25.89 7.70 15.16
N ALA A 345 26.04 6.50 14.60
CA ALA A 345 26.95 5.49 15.14
C ALA A 345 28.43 5.88 15.09
N ARG A 346 28.82 6.71 14.13
CA ARG A 346 30.20 7.25 14.04
C ARG A 346 30.43 8.41 15.00
N ARG A 347 29.40 9.21 15.28
CA ARG A 347 29.48 10.40 16.16
C ARG A 347 29.43 10.06 17.64
N GLY A 348 28.77 8.97 18.00
CA GLY A 348 28.72 8.46 19.38
C GLY A 348 29.77 7.39 19.70
N ARG A 349 30.87 7.34 18.92
CA ARG A 349 32.08 6.58 19.23
C ARG A 349 33.09 7.47 19.91
#